data_AF-A0A348Z1P4-F1
#
_entry.id   AF-A0A348Z1P4-F1
#
_cell.length_a   1.000
_cell.length_b   1.000
_cell.length_c   1.000
_cell.angle_alpha   90.00
_cell.angle_beta   90.00
_cell.angle_gamma   90.00
#
_symmetry.space_group_name_H-M   'P 1'
#
loop_
_entity.id
_entity.type
_entity.pdbx_description
1 polymer ?
#
loop_
_entity_poly.entity_id
_entity_poly.type
_entity_poly.pdbx_seq_one_letter_code
_entity_poly.pdbx_strand_id
1 'polypeptide(L)'
;KIYELAQLVDAFYIGGTKGGALIGEALVICRDTLKKDFRYHIKQKGALLAKGRLLGIQFEELFKDNLYFDLATHANNMAQILKKGIVDAGYSFMINSSSNQVFPILPNKLINSLEKKYLFLIWEKIDKENSAIRLVTSWATNEEKVLEFIADVKLYN
;
A
#
# COMPACT_ATOMS: atom_id res chain seq x y z
N LYS A 1 0.45 5.56 19.42
CA LYS A 1 0.35 6.79 18.57
C LYS A 1 1.70 7.10 17.93
N ILE A 2 1.80 7.82 16.79
CA ILE A 2 3.09 8.11 16.08
C ILE A 2 4.18 8.66 17.02
N TYR A 3 3.79 9.43 18.04
CA TYR A 3 4.71 9.93 19.07
C TYR A 3 5.46 8.83 19.84
N GLU A 4 4.81 7.70 20.14
CA GLU A 4 5.47 6.56 20.82
C GLU A 4 6.56 5.95 19.95
N LEU A 5 6.35 5.90 18.62
CA LEU A 5 7.36 5.38 17.70
C LEU A 5 8.66 6.18 17.81
N ALA A 6 8.56 7.51 17.93
CA ALA A 6 9.72 8.39 18.06
C ALA A 6 10.54 8.16 19.34
N GLN A 7 9.98 7.46 20.34
CA GLN A 7 10.69 7.10 21.58
C GLN A 7 11.35 5.72 21.50
N LEU A 8 10.98 4.89 20.52
CA LEU A 8 11.39 3.49 20.41
C LEU A 8 12.42 3.23 19.30
N VAL A 9 12.63 4.20 18.41
CA VAL A 9 13.53 4.06 17.26
C VAL A 9 14.44 5.27 17.10
N ASP A 10 15.54 5.10 16.38
CA ASP A 10 16.50 6.19 16.13
C ASP A 10 16.07 7.12 15.01
N ALA A 11 15.41 6.56 14.01
CA ALA A 11 14.79 7.27 12.90
C ALA A 11 13.69 6.41 12.27
N PHE A 12 12.72 7.06 11.65
CA PHE A 12 11.70 6.44 10.80
C PHE A 12 11.30 7.42 9.71
N TYR A 13 10.56 6.96 8.69
CA TYR A 13 9.94 7.87 7.74
C TYR A 13 8.44 7.61 7.65
N ILE A 14 7.68 8.66 7.39
CA ILE A 14 6.26 8.57 7.06
C ILE A 14 6.13 8.60 5.55
N GLY A 15 5.56 7.51 5.02
CA GLY A 15 5.40 7.30 3.59
C GLY A 15 4.36 8.23 2.99
N GLY A 16 4.75 9.20 2.16
CA GLY A 16 3.81 10.17 1.58
C GLY A 16 3.27 9.70 0.23
N THR A 17 4.16 9.30 -0.68
CA THR A 17 3.83 8.98 -2.08
C THR A 17 2.73 7.91 -2.21
N LYS A 18 2.76 6.86 -1.38
CA LYS A 18 1.73 5.81 -1.38
C LYS A 18 0.52 6.14 -0.50
N GLY A 19 0.62 7.18 0.32
CA GLY A 19 -0.41 7.65 1.24
C GLY A 19 -1.26 8.81 0.70
N GLY A 20 -1.14 9.16 -0.59
CA GLY A 20 -1.93 10.22 -1.22
C GLY A 20 -1.13 11.40 -1.73
N ALA A 21 0.14 11.55 -1.35
CA ALA A 21 0.98 12.62 -1.87
C ALA A 21 1.39 12.36 -3.33
N LEU A 22 1.55 13.44 -4.10
CA LEU A 22 2.17 13.38 -5.43
C LEU A 22 3.63 12.90 -5.35
N ILE A 23 4.37 13.39 -4.36
CA ILE A 23 5.77 13.06 -4.10
C ILE A 23 6.12 13.40 -2.66
N GLY A 24 6.96 12.58 -2.04
CA GLY A 24 7.68 12.94 -0.83
C GLY A 24 7.58 11.90 0.27
N GLU A 25 8.63 11.85 1.08
CA GLU A 25 8.75 11.01 2.26
C GLU A 25 9.22 11.90 3.42
N ALA A 26 8.58 11.82 4.58
CA ALA A 26 8.92 12.65 5.73
C ALA A 26 9.82 11.86 6.69
N LEU A 27 11.13 12.09 6.62
CA LEU A 27 12.09 11.48 7.54
C LEU A 27 12.04 12.16 8.91
N VAL A 28 11.90 11.36 9.95
CA VAL A 28 11.94 11.77 11.36
C VAL A 28 13.18 11.16 12.01
N ILE A 29 14.15 12.00 12.35
CA ILE A 29 15.36 11.58 13.09
C ILE A 29 15.13 11.85 14.57
N CYS A 30 15.05 10.79 15.36
CA CYS A 30 14.73 10.84 16.79
C CYS A 30 16.00 10.92 17.63
N ARG A 31 17.05 10.18 17.25
CA ARG A 31 18.36 10.19 17.92
C ARG A 31 19.17 11.43 17.53
N ASP A 32 19.47 12.30 18.50
CA ASP A 32 20.17 13.58 18.27
C ASP A 32 21.54 13.43 17.61
N THR A 33 22.28 12.36 17.92
CA THR A 33 23.59 12.10 17.33
C THR A 33 23.54 11.87 15.82
N LEU A 34 22.38 11.52 15.26
CA LEU A 34 22.16 11.34 13.81
C LEU A 34 21.74 12.63 13.09
N LYS A 35 21.39 13.70 13.82
CA LYS A 35 20.90 14.96 13.23
C LYS A 35 22.04 15.82 12.66
N LYS A 36 23.22 15.73 13.29
CA LYS A 36 24.39 16.50 12.88
C LYS A 36 24.71 16.24 11.41
N ASP A 37 24.85 17.32 10.64
CA ASP A 37 25.21 17.32 9.22
C ASP A 37 24.27 16.58 8.26
N PHE A 38 23.12 16.06 8.71
CA PHE A 38 22.21 15.29 7.87
C PHE A 38 21.74 16.05 6.61
N ARG A 39 21.49 17.36 6.73
CA ARG A 39 21.11 18.19 5.57
C ARG A 39 22.21 18.27 4.49
N TYR A 40 23.49 18.21 4.87
CA TYR A 40 24.58 18.13 3.91
C TYR A 40 24.60 16.79 3.19
N HIS A 41 24.28 15.69 3.89
CA HIS A 41 24.09 14.38 3.24
C HIS A 41 22.94 14.40 2.23
N ILE A 42 21.77 14.97 2.59
CA ILE A 42 20.65 15.15 1.64
C ILE A 42 21.12 15.93 0.40
N LYS A 43 21.84 17.04 0.60
CA LYS A 43 22.35 17.87 -0.51
C LYS A 43 23.34 17.11 -1.38
N GLN A 44 24.32 16.43 -0.79
CA GLN A 44 25.36 15.68 -1.49
C GLN A 44 24.76 14.54 -2.31
N LYS A 45 23.70 13.90 -1.82
CA LYS A 45 22.96 12.84 -2.52
C LYS A 45 21.94 13.36 -3.52
N GLY A 46 21.87 14.68 -3.74
CA GLY A 46 20.95 15.28 -4.72
C GLY A 46 19.47 15.23 -4.32
N ALA A 47 19.16 14.85 -3.08
CA ALA A 47 17.77 14.72 -2.61
C ALA A 47 17.20 16.04 -2.06
N LEU A 48 18.01 17.11 -1.99
CA LEU A 48 17.57 18.40 -1.46
C LEU A 48 16.89 19.22 -2.56
N LEU A 49 15.57 19.12 -2.62
CA LEU A 49 14.76 19.81 -3.63
C LEU A 49 14.81 21.34 -3.45
N ALA A 50 15.16 22.06 -4.52
CA ALA A 50 15.21 23.52 -4.51
C ALA A 50 13.86 24.16 -4.17
N LYS A 51 12.76 23.60 -4.70
CA LYS A 51 11.38 24.04 -4.42
C LYS A 51 10.73 23.18 -3.32
N GLY A 52 11.41 23.07 -2.17
CA GLY A 52 11.01 22.19 -1.06
C GLY A 52 9.59 22.39 -0.51
N ARG A 53 8.98 23.57 -0.73
CA ARG A 53 7.56 23.83 -0.40
C ARG A 53 6.60 22.82 -1.05
N LEU A 54 6.96 22.27 -2.20
CA LEU A 54 6.15 21.25 -2.88
C LEU A 54 6.11 19.92 -2.10
N LEU A 55 7.12 19.62 -1.29
CA LEU A 55 7.09 18.50 -0.35
C LEU A 55 6.31 18.89 0.91
N GLY A 56 6.60 20.09 1.45
CA GLY A 56 5.97 20.58 2.67
C GLY A 56 4.44 20.61 2.60
N ILE A 57 3.87 21.16 1.53
CA ILE A 57 2.41 21.29 1.37
C ILE A 57 1.69 19.94 1.30
N GLN A 58 2.35 18.89 0.78
CA GLN A 58 1.76 17.55 0.71
C GLN A 58 1.53 16.99 2.12
N PHE A 59 2.54 17.10 2.99
CA PHE A 59 2.44 16.64 4.37
C PHE A 59 1.61 17.58 5.25
N GLU A 60 1.63 18.88 4.97
CA GLU A 60 0.73 19.84 5.61
C GLU A 60 -0.73 19.41 5.41
N GLU A 61 -1.11 19.02 4.20
CA GLU A 61 -2.47 18.56 3.91
C GLU A 61 -2.75 17.16 4.47
N LEU A 62 -1.87 16.18 4.24
CA LEU A 62 -2.06 14.82 4.74
C LEU A 62 -2.22 14.75 6.26
N PHE A 63 -1.62 15.67 7.02
CA PHE A 63 -1.68 15.68 8.48
C PHE A 63 -2.83 16.53 9.05
N LYS A 64 -3.66 17.16 8.21
CA LYS A 64 -4.90 17.81 8.64
C LYS A 64 -6.01 16.78 8.83
N ASP A 65 -6.86 17.03 9.82
CA ASP A 65 -8.15 16.36 10.00
C ASP A 65 -8.13 14.82 9.88
N ASN A 66 -7.04 14.19 10.33
CA ASN A 66 -6.82 12.74 10.27
C ASN A 66 -6.72 12.13 8.85
N LEU A 67 -6.61 12.95 7.80
CA LEU A 67 -6.68 12.54 6.40
C LEU A 67 -5.73 11.37 6.07
N TYR A 68 -4.47 11.41 6.52
CA TYR A 68 -3.52 10.33 6.29
C TYR A 68 -4.04 8.95 6.72
N PHE A 69 -4.69 8.89 7.89
CA PHE A 69 -5.21 7.63 8.43
C PHE A 69 -6.55 7.25 7.80
N ASP A 70 -7.37 8.22 7.41
CA ASP A 70 -8.63 7.97 6.70
C ASP A 70 -8.36 7.35 5.32
N LEU A 71 -7.37 7.88 4.58
CA LEU A 71 -6.93 7.32 3.29
C LEU A 71 -6.36 5.90 3.45
N ALA A 72 -5.58 5.66 4.51
CA ALA A 72 -5.05 4.32 4.81
C ALA A 72 -6.18 3.35 5.20
N THR A 73 -7.17 3.81 5.97
CA THR A 73 -8.34 3.03 6.38
C THR A 73 -9.17 2.65 5.16
N HIS A 74 -9.42 3.58 4.24
CA HIS A 74 -10.08 3.29 2.96
C HIS A 74 -9.35 2.19 2.17
N ALA A 75 -8.03 2.34 1.98
CA ALA A 75 -7.24 1.34 1.27
C ALA A 75 -7.35 -0.05 1.93
N ASN A 76 -7.23 -0.12 3.26
CA ASN A 76 -7.36 -1.38 4.00
C ASN A 76 -8.78 -1.96 3.89
N ASN A 77 -9.83 -1.14 3.94
CA ASN A 77 -11.21 -1.59 3.80
C ASN A 77 -11.45 -2.22 2.43
N MET A 78 -10.96 -1.60 1.35
CA MET A 78 -11.06 -2.18 0.00
C MET A 78 -10.37 -3.55 -0.10
N ALA A 79 -9.21 -3.71 0.56
CA ALA A 79 -8.52 -4.99 0.63
C ALA A 79 -9.31 -6.04 1.45
N GLN A 80 -10.00 -5.63 2.53
CA GLN A 80 -10.86 -6.53 3.29
C GLN A 80 -12.10 -6.97 2.50
N ILE A 81 -12.70 -6.07 1.70
CA ILE A 81 -13.82 -6.42 0.80
C ILE A 81 -13.35 -7.44 -0.23
N LEU A 82 -12.21 -7.21 -0.90
CA LEU A 82 -11.58 -8.19 -1.80
C LEU A 82 -11.38 -9.53 -1.11
N LYS A 83 -10.76 -9.52 0.08
CA LYS A 83 -10.46 -10.72 0.85
C LYS A 83 -11.73 -11.52 1.15
N LYS A 84 -12.75 -10.86 1.68
CA LYS A 84 -14.04 -11.50 1.98
C LYS A 84 -14.69 -12.07 0.72
N GLY A 85 -14.79 -11.28 -0.35
CA GLY A 85 -15.43 -11.72 -1.59
C GLY A 85 -14.76 -12.93 -2.24
N ILE A 86 -13.43 -13.01 -2.15
CA ILE A 86 -12.64 -14.14 -2.67
C ILE A 86 -12.76 -15.38 -1.76
N VAL A 87 -12.79 -15.21 -0.44
CA VAL A 87 -13.09 -16.32 0.50
C VAL A 87 -14.49 -16.87 0.25
N ASP A 88 -15.49 -16.00 0.07
CA ASP A 88 -16.86 -16.38 -0.25
C ASP A 88 -16.97 -17.10 -1.62
N ALA A 89 -16.00 -16.88 -2.51
CA ALA A 89 -15.84 -17.61 -3.77
C ALA A 89 -15.08 -18.95 -3.60
N GLY A 90 -14.75 -19.35 -2.37
CA GLY A 90 -14.11 -20.65 -2.08
C GLY A 90 -12.59 -20.67 -2.21
N TYR A 91 -11.93 -19.52 -2.40
CA TYR A 91 -10.49 -19.44 -2.55
C TYR A 91 -9.79 -19.07 -1.23
N SER A 92 -8.55 -19.54 -1.09
CA SER A 92 -7.71 -19.30 0.08
C SER A 92 -6.66 -18.22 -0.18
N PHE A 93 -5.89 -17.87 0.86
CA PHE A 93 -4.85 -16.85 0.79
C PHE A 93 -3.53 -17.42 1.29
N MET A 94 -2.43 -17.04 0.63
CA MET A 94 -1.08 -17.40 1.07
C MET A 94 -0.74 -16.75 2.41
N ILE A 95 -1.18 -15.51 2.61
CA ILE A 95 -0.87 -14.72 3.82
C ILE A 95 -2.17 -14.13 4.36
N ASN A 96 -2.37 -14.28 5.67
CA ASN A 96 -3.43 -13.57 6.39
C ASN A 96 -3.04 -12.08 6.59
N SER A 97 -3.10 -11.30 5.52
CA SER A 97 -2.75 -9.87 5.55
C SER A 97 -3.86 -9.03 6.20
N SER A 98 -3.44 -8.08 7.04
CA SER A 98 -4.27 -7.03 7.65
C SER A 98 -4.04 -5.63 7.03
N SER A 99 -3.30 -5.57 5.92
CA SER A 99 -2.96 -4.34 5.20
C SER A 99 -3.76 -4.21 3.90
N ASN A 100 -3.43 -3.20 3.08
CA ASN A 100 -3.97 -2.96 1.75
C ASN A 100 -3.44 -3.94 0.68
N GLN A 101 -2.58 -4.88 1.03
CA GLN A 101 -2.07 -5.91 0.12
C GLN A 101 -2.66 -7.27 0.48
N VAL A 102 -3.21 -8.00 -0.50
CA VAL A 102 -3.75 -9.34 -0.31
C VAL A 102 -3.21 -10.31 -1.36
N PHE A 103 -3.10 -11.58 -0.97
CA PHE A 103 -2.39 -12.61 -1.74
C PHE A 103 -3.27 -13.86 -1.96
N PRO A 104 -4.35 -13.77 -2.75
CA PRO A 104 -5.23 -14.91 -2.99
C PRO A 104 -4.51 -15.99 -3.82
N ILE A 105 -4.75 -17.24 -3.48
CA ILE A 105 -4.32 -18.41 -4.23
C ILE A 105 -5.45 -18.79 -5.18
N LEU A 106 -5.20 -18.65 -6.48
CA LEU A 106 -6.20 -18.86 -7.53
C LEU A 106 -5.69 -19.89 -8.56
N PRO A 107 -6.60 -20.63 -9.22
CA PRO A 107 -6.24 -21.48 -10.34
C PRO A 107 -5.59 -20.69 -11.47
N ASN A 108 -4.55 -21.24 -12.09
CA ASN A 108 -3.82 -20.62 -13.19
C ASN A 108 -4.74 -20.26 -14.37
N LYS A 109 -5.76 -21.09 -14.63
CA LYS A 109 -6.79 -20.81 -15.65
C LYS A 109 -7.63 -19.57 -15.34
N LEU A 110 -8.03 -19.41 -14.07
CA LEU A 110 -8.74 -18.22 -13.61
C LEU A 110 -7.84 -16.99 -13.73
N ILE A 111 -6.59 -17.08 -13.27
CA ILE A 111 -5.59 -16.01 -13.38
C ILE A 111 -5.45 -15.54 -14.84
N ASN A 112 -5.26 -16.46 -15.78
CA ASN A 112 -5.14 -16.14 -17.21
C ASN A 112 -6.39 -15.45 -17.78
N SER A 113 -7.57 -15.70 -17.21
CA SER A 113 -8.82 -15.01 -17.59
C SER A 113 -8.86 -13.60 -17.01
N LEU A 114 -8.50 -13.45 -15.74
CA LEU A 114 -8.48 -12.17 -15.04
C LEU A 114 -7.43 -11.22 -15.63
N GLU A 115 -6.26 -11.71 -16.06
CA GLU A 115 -5.19 -10.91 -16.68
C GLU A 115 -5.64 -10.20 -17.98
N LYS A 116 -6.73 -10.65 -18.61
CA LYS A 116 -7.30 -9.99 -19.79
C LYS A 116 -8.03 -8.68 -19.44
N LYS A 117 -8.41 -8.50 -18.17
CA LYS A 117 -9.19 -7.34 -17.69
C LYS A 117 -8.45 -6.51 -16.62
N TYR A 118 -7.60 -7.17 -15.82
CA TYR A 118 -6.98 -6.57 -14.64
C TYR A 118 -5.47 -6.71 -14.68
N LEU A 119 -4.77 -5.72 -14.13
CA LEU A 119 -3.33 -5.79 -13.90
C LEU A 119 -3.06 -6.18 -12.44
N PHE A 120 -2.30 -7.25 -12.27
CA PHE A 120 -1.76 -7.69 -10.98
C PHE A 120 -0.46 -8.45 -11.21
N LEU A 121 0.24 -8.78 -10.12
CA LEU A 121 1.49 -9.54 -10.17
C LEU A 121 1.24 -10.99 -9.76
N ILE A 122 1.69 -11.96 -10.53
CA ILE A 122 1.84 -13.33 -10.03
C ILE A 122 3.00 -13.32 -9.03
N TRP A 123 2.68 -13.49 -7.75
CA TRP A 123 3.63 -13.40 -6.65
C TRP A 123 4.47 -14.66 -6.54
N GLU A 124 3.82 -15.82 -6.61
CA GLU A 124 4.46 -17.12 -6.45
C GLU A 124 3.61 -18.22 -7.08
N LYS A 125 4.26 -19.25 -7.62
CA LYS A 125 3.57 -20.49 -8.03
C LYS A 125 3.43 -21.38 -6.80
N ILE A 126 2.19 -21.76 -6.46
CA ILE A 126 1.92 -22.63 -5.31
C ILE A 126 2.12 -24.09 -5.71
N ASP A 127 1.59 -24.48 -6.86
CA ASP A 127 1.72 -25.82 -7.43
C ASP A 127 1.57 -25.77 -8.97
N LYS A 128 1.29 -26.91 -9.61
CA LYS A 128 1.13 -27.01 -11.07
C LYS A 128 -0.09 -26.26 -11.59
N GLU A 129 -1.18 -26.20 -10.82
CA GLU A 129 -2.48 -25.68 -11.23
C GLU A 129 -2.82 -24.34 -10.56
N ASN A 130 -2.14 -23.97 -9.47
CA ASN A 130 -2.45 -22.78 -8.67
C ASN A 130 -1.26 -21.83 -8.50
N SER A 131 -1.55 -20.53 -8.44
CA SER A 131 -0.57 -19.48 -8.11
C SER A 131 -1.18 -18.47 -7.15
N ALA A 132 -0.33 -17.85 -6.33
CA ALA A 132 -0.70 -16.67 -5.57
C ALA A 132 -0.48 -15.42 -6.40
N ILE A 133 -1.50 -14.56 -6.49
CA ILE A 133 -1.36 -13.23 -7.09
C ILE A 133 -1.29 -12.17 -6.01
N ARG A 134 -0.68 -11.03 -6.29
CA ARG A 134 -0.66 -9.86 -5.38
C ARG A 134 -1.62 -8.80 -5.88
N LEU A 135 -2.66 -8.57 -5.10
CA LEU A 135 -3.59 -7.46 -5.27
C LEU A 135 -3.26 -6.37 -4.26
N VAL A 136 -3.26 -5.11 -4.71
CA VAL A 136 -2.94 -3.95 -3.88
C VAL A 136 -4.02 -2.90 -4.06
N THR A 137 -4.66 -2.50 -2.97
CA THR A 137 -5.61 -1.39 -2.94
C THR A 137 -4.91 -0.11 -2.47
N SER A 138 -5.46 1.03 -2.83
CA SER A 138 -4.91 2.34 -2.46
C SER A 138 -6.01 3.25 -1.94
N TRP A 139 -5.60 4.44 -1.50
CA TRP A 139 -6.49 5.52 -1.12
C TRP A 139 -7.48 5.92 -2.24
N ALA A 140 -7.18 5.57 -3.50
CA ALA A 140 -7.99 5.89 -4.67
C ALA A 140 -8.74 4.67 -5.26
N THR A 141 -8.66 3.49 -4.63
CA THR A 141 -9.38 2.31 -5.13
C THR A 141 -10.88 2.54 -5.02
N ASN A 142 -11.60 2.46 -6.15
CA ASN A 142 -13.05 2.50 -6.19
C ASN A 142 -13.63 1.14 -5.75
N GLU A 143 -14.57 1.17 -4.82
CA GLU A 143 -15.29 -0.01 -4.33
C GLU A 143 -16.02 -0.75 -5.46
N GLU A 144 -16.60 -0.04 -6.43
CA GLU A 144 -17.27 -0.67 -7.57
C GLU A 144 -16.33 -1.58 -8.37
N LYS A 145 -15.06 -1.17 -8.53
CA LYS A 145 -14.04 -1.97 -9.22
C LYS A 145 -13.58 -3.16 -8.40
N VAL A 146 -13.60 -3.04 -7.07
CA VAL A 146 -13.39 -4.17 -6.16
C VAL A 146 -14.52 -5.18 -6.30
N LEU A 147 -15.77 -4.74 -6.33
CA LEU A 147 -16.94 -5.59 -6.48
C LEU A 147 -17.00 -6.25 -7.87
N GLU A 148 -16.64 -5.52 -8.93
CA GLU A 148 -16.51 -6.05 -10.29
C GLU A 148 -15.48 -7.18 -10.36
N PHE A 149 -14.29 -6.99 -9.76
CA PHE A 149 -13.27 -8.04 -9.68
C PHE A 149 -13.77 -9.27 -8.93
N ILE A 150 -14.46 -9.10 -7.79
CA ILE A 150 -15.03 -10.20 -7.02
C ILE A 150 -16.09 -10.95 -7.85
N ALA A 151 -16.92 -10.26 -8.60
CA ALA A 151 -17.92 -10.88 -9.47
C ALA A 151 -17.25 -11.73 -10.55
N ASP A 152 -16.22 -11.21 -11.22
CA ASP A 152 -15.45 -11.96 -12.23
C ASP A 152 -14.75 -13.20 -11.63
N VAL A 153 -14.26 -13.12 -10.39
CA VAL A 153 -13.71 -14.28 -9.66
C VAL A 153 -14.79 -15.33 -9.40
N LYS A 154 -15.99 -14.91 -9.00
CA LYS A 154 -17.12 -15.82 -8.71
C LYS A 154 -17.69 -16.51 -9.94
N LEU A 155 -17.66 -15.85 -11.11
CA LEU A 155 -18.17 -16.40 -12.38
C LEU A 155 -17.38 -17.60 -12.92
N TYR A 156 -16.17 -17.84 -12.40
CA TYR A 156 -15.37 -19.00 -12.80
C TYR A 156 -15.79 -20.30 -12.12
N ASN A 157 -16.50 -20.21 -11.00
CA ASN A 157 -17.00 -21.37 -10.26
C ASN A 157 -18.24 -22.00 -10.91
#